data_AF-A0A533WL35-F1
#
_entry.id   AF-A0A533WL35-F1
#
_cell.length_a   1.000
_cell.length_b   1.000
_cell.length_c   1.000
_cell.angle_alpha   90.00
_cell.angle_beta   90.00
_cell.angle_gamma   90.00
#
_symmetry.space_group_name_H-M   'P 1'
#
loop_
_entity.id
_entity.type
_entity.pdbx_description
1 polymer ?
#
loop_
_entity_poly.entity_id
_entity_poly.type
_entity_poly.pdbx_seq_one_letter_code
_entity_poly.pdbx_strand_id
1 'polypeptide(L)'
;MKTLLLSKFSILMITLVIFSLVVYAIIAYSSPSTVSKENERIYLSWYDQNHPDGYVKISDMAEDSAGYFTYPSSFNASNQPDAYQSFLLIRLSASQGGGSDNVSSFRAYSRLDLTSHCLLHYWSRYGPPRIEDSCSGDAYRPIDGYLYTIGGSPILLRDNALPRLDLVDDKNGFLYVIPPTWTEDKNGVVGIGRKIPNDAVTQASDFLIQQENLMSKQQNKSFTAPAKLVSGESITSIDSDPDGGERVYYQNPDHPENQILLIDRNCNCENYDYLIRSDVTTHSELWGFHDHLILATPNSVGIAGSSHYIFEFYLNHYKIILVTDKTFSDGMKVVLDNFFNGTIISDLQRIPIK
;
A
#
# COMPACT_ATOMS: atom_id res chain seq x y z
N MET A 1 -38.47 -52.96 -2.01
CA MET A 1 -38.60 -51.53 -2.38
C MET A 1 -37.39 -50.67 -1.95
N LYS A 2 -36.78 -50.90 -0.77
CA LYS A 2 -35.59 -50.13 -0.31
C LYS A 2 -34.30 -50.32 -1.13
N THR A 3 -34.05 -51.50 -1.69
CA THR A 3 -32.86 -51.79 -2.51
C THR A 3 -32.85 -51.10 -3.87
N LEU A 4 -34.02 -50.82 -4.45
CA LEU A 4 -34.13 -50.14 -5.74
C LEU A 4 -33.85 -48.62 -5.63
N LEU A 5 -34.13 -48.03 -4.45
CA LEU A 5 -33.87 -46.61 -4.16
C LEU A 5 -32.39 -46.31 -3.96
N LEU A 6 -31.66 -47.22 -3.29
CA LEU A 6 -30.19 -47.10 -3.12
C LEU A 6 -29.44 -47.19 -4.45
N SER A 7 -29.86 -48.07 -5.36
CA SER A 7 -29.26 -48.20 -6.69
C SER A 7 -29.41 -46.93 -7.54
N LYS A 8 -30.60 -46.31 -7.53
CA LYS A 8 -30.85 -45.06 -8.28
C LYS A 8 -30.06 -43.88 -7.73
N PHE A 9 -29.87 -43.82 -6.41
CA PHE A 9 -29.07 -42.76 -5.77
C PHE A 9 -27.58 -42.86 -6.11
N SER A 10 -27.00 -44.07 -6.11
CA SER A 10 -25.61 -44.27 -6.54
C SER A 10 -25.37 -43.89 -7.99
N ILE A 11 -26.28 -44.25 -8.90
CA ILE A 11 -26.15 -43.89 -10.33
C ILE A 11 -26.20 -42.37 -10.51
N LEU A 12 -27.10 -41.68 -9.80
CA LEU A 12 -27.19 -40.22 -9.85
C LEU A 12 -25.89 -39.55 -9.36
N MET A 13 -25.35 -39.99 -8.21
CA MET A 13 -24.11 -39.44 -7.66
C MET A 13 -22.90 -39.66 -8.57
N ILE A 14 -22.75 -40.87 -9.14
CA ILE A 14 -21.68 -41.16 -10.09
C ILE A 14 -21.80 -40.26 -11.33
N THR A 15 -23.02 -40.05 -11.83
CA THR A 15 -23.26 -39.20 -13.00
C THR A 15 -22.91 -37.74 -12.72
N LEU A 16 -23.24 -37.22 -11.53
CA LEU A 16 -22.88 -35.86 -11.11
C LEU A 16 -21.37 -35.67 -10.98
N VAL A 17 -20.65 -36.64 -10.41
CA VAL A 17 -19.20 -36.59 -10.29
C VAL A 17 -18.53 -36.62 -11.66
N ILE A 18 -18.97 -37.51 -12.55
CA ILE A 18 -18.44 -37.59 -13.92
C ILE A 18 -18.73 -36.29 -14.68
N PHE A 19 -19.95 -35.75 -14.59
CA PHE A 19 -20.30 -34.49 -15.23
C PHE A 19 -19.44 -33.34 -14.71
N SER A 20 -19.23 -33.26 -13.39
CA SER A 20 -18.37 -32.23 -12.78
C SER A 20 -16.91 -32.35 -13.23
N LEU A 21 -16.38 -33.57 -13.33
CA LEU A 21 -15.02 -33.82 -13.83
C LEU A 21 -14.88 -33.47 -15.32
N VAL A 22 -15.89 -33.80 -16.14
CA VAL A 22 -15.90 -33.47 -17.57
C VAL A 22 -16.00 -31.96 -17.77
N VAL A 23 -16.88 -31.27 -17.03
CA VAL A 23 -16.99 -29.81 -17.07
C VAL A 23 -15.67 -29.17 -16.62
N TYR A 24 -15.07 -29.65 -15.54
CA TYR A 24 -13.76 -29.18 -15.08
C TYR A 24 -12.67 -29.41 -16.15
N ALA A 25 -12.63 -30.58 -16.77
CA ALA A 25 -11.67 -30.89 -17.82
C ALA A 25 -11.88 -30.03 -19.08
N ILE A 26 -13.13 -29.77 -19.48
CA ILE A 26 -13.46 -28.86 -20.58
C ILE A 26 -12.99 -27.46 -20.22
N ILE A 27 -13.32 -26.94 -19.04
CA ILE A 27 -12.87 -25.62 -18.58
C ILE A 27 -11.34 -25.55 -18.56
N ALA A 28 -10.65 -26.54 -18.00
CA ALA A 28 -9.19 -26.57 -17.94
C ALA A 28 -8.52 -26.66 -19.32
N TYR A 29 -9.14 -27.37 -20.27
CA TYR A 29 -8.61 -27.54 -21.63
C TYR A 29 -8.96 -26.37 -22.58
N SER A 30 -10.13 -25.75 -22.40
CA SER A 30 -10.56 -24.58 -23.17
C SER A 30 -10.07 -23.27 -22.58
N SER A 31 -9.58 -23.27 -21.35
CA SER A 31 -8.87 -22.13 -20.80
C SER A 31 -7.61 -21.90 -21.63
N PRO A 32 -7.33 -20.66 -22.07
CA PRO A 32 -6.05 -20.32 -22.68
C PRO A 32 -4.93 -20.88 -21.80
N SER A 33 -3.85 -21.41 -22.38
CA SER A 33 -2.68 -21.79 -21.57
C SER A 33 -2.23 -20.54 -20.82
N THR A 34 -2.52 -20.47 -19.53
CA THR A 34 -2.43 -19.27 -18.68
C THR A 34 -1.00 -18.79 -18.45
N VAL A 35 -0.02 -19.42 -19.10
CA VAL A 35 1.39 -19.17 -18.93
C VAL A 35 2.03 -19.12 -20.31
N SER A 36 2.38 -17.90 -20.75
CA SER A 36 3.30 -17.73 -21.86
C SER A 36 4.64 -18.37 -21.51
N LYS A 37 5.30 -19.00 -22.50
CA LYS A 37 6.62 -19.61 -22.32
C LYS A 37 7.75 -18.67 -22.74
N GLU A 38 7.42 -17.53 -23.34
CA GLU A 38 8.37 -16.56 -23.87
C GLU A 38 8.07 -15.18 -23.30
N ASN A 39 9.06 -14.28 -23.39
CA ASN A 39 8.86 -12.91 -22.97
C ASN A 39 7.84 -12.22 -23.90
N GLU A 40 6.83 -11.59 -23.32
CA GLU A 40 5.75 -11.00 -24.09
C GLU A 40 5.82 -9.48 -24.06
N ARG A 41 5.80 -8.86 -25.25
CA ARG A 41 5.82 -7.40 -25.36
C ARG A 41 4.52 -6.83 -24.81
N ILE A 42 4.60 -5.76 -24.03
CA ILE A 42 3.41 -5.16 -23.43
C ILE A 42 2.68 -4.30 -24.47
N TYR A 43 1.42 -4.63 -24.72
CA TYR A 43 0.48 -3.78 -25.45
C TYR A 43 -0.36 -3.01 -24.43
N LEU A 44 -0.07 -1.73 -24.27
CA LEU A 44 -0.64 -0.87 -23.23
C LEU A 44 -1.91 -0.17 -23.73
N SER A 45 -2.93 -0.17 -22.88
CA SER A 45 -4.08 0.73 -22.97
C SER A 45 -3.96 1.83 -21.91
N TRP A 46 -4.18 3.06 -22.32
CA TRP A 46 -4.02 4.22 -21.44
C TRP A 46 -5.29 4.55 -20.66
N TYR A 47 -5.14 5.18 -19.50
CA TYR A 47 -6.30 5.71 -18.76
C TYR A 47 -6.95 6.92 -19.43
N ASP A 48 -6.14 7.73 -20.12
CA ASP A 48 -6.65 8.83 -20.91
C ASP A 48 -6.86 8.39 -22.37
N GLN A 49 -7.83 9.01 -23.03
CA GLN A 49 -8.14 8.74 -24.44
C GLN A 49 -7.23 9.50 -25.42
N ASN A 50 -6.24 10.24 -24.90
CA ASN A 50 -5.37 11.10 -25.71
C ASN A 50 -4.12 10.36 -26.19
N HIS A 51 -3.76 9.25 -25.54
CA HIS A 51 -2.66 8.40 -25.95
C HIS A 51 -3.18 7.18 -26.73
N PRO A 52 -2.63 6.89 -27.92
CA PRO A 52 -3.02 5.71 -28.66
C PRO A 52 -2.52 4.45 -27.96
N ASP A 53 -3.39 3.45 -27.86
CA ASP A 53 -3.02 2.10 -27.45
C ASP A 53 -1.95 1.51 -28.36
N GLY A 54 -1.00 0.76 -27.79
CA GLY A 54 0.13 0.27 -28.55
C GLY A 54 1.19 -0.45 -27.75
N TYR A 55 2.19 -0.98 -28.44
CA TYR A 55 3.37 -1.51 -27.76
C TYR A 55 4.16 -0.39 -27.11
N VAL A 56 4.38 -0.51 -25.80
CA VAL A 56 4.95 0.57 -24.99
C VAL A 56 6.47 0.47 -24.90
N LYS A 57 7.13 1.62 -25.04
CA LYS A 57 8.53 1.81 -24.68
C LYS A 57 8.67 2.56 -23.36
N ILE A 58 9.84 2.46 -22.75
CA ILE A 58 10.22 3.25 -21.58
C ILE A 58 10.01 4.75 -21.81
N SER A 59 10.38 5.26 -22.99
CA SER A 59 10.26 6.68 -23.35
C SER A 59 8.82 7.17 -23.50
N ASP A 60 7.86 6.25 -23.64
CA ASP A 60 6.48 6.61 -23.97
C ASP A 60 5.67 6.93 -22.71
N MET A 61 6.09 6.44 -21.53
CA MET A 61 5.42 6.70 -20.26
C MET A 61 6.10 7.84 -19.51
N ALA A 62 5.34 8.87 -19.14
CA ALA A 62 5.83 9.93 -18.25
C ALA A 62 6.11 9.38 -16.85
N GLU A 63 6.99 10.04 -16.10
CA GLU A 63 7.15 9.73 -14.67
C GLU A 63 5.81 9.87 -13.92
N ASP A 64 5.63 9.08 -12.88
CA ASP A 64 4.42 9.09 -12.05
C ASP A 64 3.11 8.89 -12.84
N SER A 65 3.16 7.95 -13.79
CA SER A 65 2.04 7.62 -14.67
C SER A 65 1.78 6.13 -14.73
N ALA A 66 0.58 5.76 -15.17
CA ALA A 66 0.21 4.37 -15.32
C ALA A 66 -0.73 4.15 -16.51
N GLY A 67 -0.75 2.92 -16.99
CA GLY A 67 -1.77 2.38 -17.88
C GLY A 67 -2.11 0.95 -17.45
N TYR A 68 -2.87 0.26 -18.28
CA TYR A 68 -3.23 -1.14 -18.04
C TYR A 68 -3.08 -1.99 -19.29
N PHE A 69 -2.84 -3.28 -19.10
CA PHE A 69 -2.70 -4.24 -20.18
C PHE A 69 -3.24 -5.60 -19.72
N THR A 70 -3.40 -6.53 -20.66
CA THR A 70 -3.72 -7.93 -20.33
C THR A 70 -2.47 -8.79 -20.37
N TYR A 71 -2.37 -9.77 -19.47
CA TYR A 71 -1.37 -10.83 -19.55
C TYR A 71 -2.04 -12.20 -19.56
N PRO A 72 -1.73 -13.08 -20.54
CA PRO A 72 -0.83 -12.87 -21.68
C PRO A 72 -1.22 -11.70 -22.61
N SER A 73 -0.26 -10.98 -23.18
CA SER A 73 -0.45 -9.73 -23.95
C SER A 73 -0.91 -9.95 -25.41
N SER A 74 -1.16 -11.21 -25.78
CA SER A 74 -1.77 -11.61 -27.05
C SER A 74 -3.25 -11.18 -27.19
N PHE A 75 -3.83 -10.57 -26.15
CA PHE A 75 -5.21 -10.12 -26.11
C PHE A 75 -5.29 -8.58 -26.13
N ASN A 76 -6.24 -8.03 -26.89
CA ASN A 76 -6.57 -6.61 -26.84
C ASN A 76 -7.44 -6.36 -25.60
N ALA A 77 -6.98 -5.52 -24.68
CA ALA A 77 -7.67 -5.20 -23.43
C ALA A 77 -9.09 -4.63 -23.64
N SER A 78 -9.35 -3.97 -24.78
CA SER A 78 -10.69 -3.46 -25.13
C SER A 78 -11.69 -4.56 -25.51
N ASN A 79 -11.21 -5.77 -25.81
CA ASN A 79 -12.03 -6.88 -26.34
C ASN A 79 -12.23 -8.03 -25.35
N GLN A 80 -11.63 -8.00 -24.16
CA GLN A 80 -11.63 -9.11 -23.20
C GLN A 80 -12.01 -8.63 -21.79
N PRO A 81 -13.08 -9.18 -21.18
CA PRO A 81 -13.58 -8.77 -19.87
C PRO A 81 -12.94 -9.51 -18.68
N ASP A 82 -11.85 -10.27 -18.87
CA ASP A 82 -11.27 -11.05 -17.76
C ASP A 82 -10.41 -10.19 -16.83
N ALA A 83 -11.00 -9.82 -15.68
CA ALA A 83 -10.32 -9.06 -14.64
C ALA A 83 -9.08 -9.77 -14.09
N TYR A 84 -9.01 -11.11 -14.13
CA TYR A 84 -7.86 -11.90 -13.68
C TYR A 84 -6.68 -11.85 -14.65
N GLN A 85 -6.87 -11.31 -15.85
CA GLN A 85 -5.81 -11.09 -16.82
C GLN A 85 -5.39 -9.63 -16.88
N SER A 86 -5.99 -8.74 -16.09
CA SER A 86 -5.71 -7.31 -16.17
C SER A 86 -4.60 -6.88 -15.21
N PHE A 87 -3.61 -6.14 -15.72
CA PHE A 87 -2.45 -5.67 -14.97
C PHE A 87 -2.24 -4.17 -15.14
N LEU A 88 -1.78 -3.51 -14.08
CA LEU A 88 -1.26 -2.15 -14.11
C LEU A 88 0.15 -2.21 -14.67
N LEU A 89 0.50 -1.26 -15.53
CA LEU A 89 1.89 -0.88 -15.76
C LEU A 89 2.06 0.52 -15.20
N ILE A 90 2.99 0.68 -14.26
CA ILE A 90 3.24 1.94 -13.55
C ILE A 90 4.67 2.35 -13.84
N ARG A 91 4.89 3.58 -14.32
CA ARG A 91 6.18 4.26 -14.19
C ARG A 91 6.15 5.02 -12.87
N LEU A 92 7.04 4.67 -11.96
CA LEU A 92 7.11 5.24 -10.62
C LEU A 92 7.34 6.76 -10.66
N SER A 93 7.11 7.45 -9.56
CA SER A 93 7.54 8.84 -9.40
C SER A 93 9.07 8.91 -9.22
N ALA A 94 9.67 10.08 -9.45
CA ALA A 94 11.11 10.28 -9.22
C ALA A 94 11.52 9.90 -7.78
N SER A 95 10.70 10.26 -6.78
CA SER A 95 10.92 9.92 -5.36
C SER A 95 10.88 8.43 -5.04
N GLN A 96 10.37 7.62 -5.98
CA GLN A 96 10.30 6.17 -5.90
C GLN A 96 11.26 5.48 -6.90
N GLY A 97 12.19 6.22 -7.52
CA GLY A 97 13.15 5.69 -8.49
C GLY A 97 12.64 5.67 -9.94
N GLY A 98 11.55 6.38 -10.24
CA GLY A 98 10.92 6.48 -11.56
C GLY A 98 11.67 7.30 -12.61
N GLY A 99 12.67 8.06 -12.19
CA GLY A 99 13.45 8.95 -13.06
C GLY A 99 14.58 8.28 -13.82
N SER A 100 14.70 6.94 -13.79
CA SER A 100 15.67 6.22 -14.62
C SER A 100 15.06 5.89 -15.99
N ASP A 101 15.87 5.98 -17.04
CA ASP A 101 15.46 5.60 -18.41
C ASP A 101 15.66 4.11 -18.69
N ASN A 102 15.35 3.26 -17.70
CA ASN A 102 15.47 1.80 -17.82
C ASN A 102 14.30 1.11 -17.09
N VAL A 103 14.18 -0.21 -17.23
CA VAL A 103 13.08 -0.99 -16.66
C VAL A 103 12.95 -0.88 -15.13
N SER A 104 13.99 -0.48 -14.40
CA SER A 104 13.92 -0.34 -12.92
C SER A 104 12.93 0.72 -12.45
N SER A 105 12.55 1.66 -13.33
CA SER A 105 11.53 2.69 -13.06
C SER A 105 10.10 2.20 -13.22
N PHE A 106 9.90 0.94 -13.61
CA PHE A 106 8.58 0.38 -13.89
C PHE A 106 8.19 -0.71 -12.91
N ARG A 107 6.89 -0.83 -12.66
CA ARG A 107 6.28 -1.94 -11.92
C ARG A 107 5.05 -2.42 -12.67
N ALA A 108 4.78 -3.72 -12.59
CA ALA A 108 3.57 -4.30 -13.12
C ALA A 108 2.88 -5.18 -12.07
N TYR A 109 1.62 -4.89 -11.78
CA TYR A 109 0.83 -5.58 -10.75
C TYR A 109 -0.53 -6.02 -11.29
N SER A 110 -1.10 -7.08 -10.73
CA SER A 110 -2.51 -7.41 -10.91
C SER A 110 -3.38 -6.18 -10.64
N ARG A 111 -4.39 -5.93 -11.48
CA ARG A 111 -5.42 -4.92 -11.21
C ARG A 111 -6.50 -5.40 -10.26
N LEU A 112 -6.45 -6.64 -9.82
CA LEU A 112 -7.43 -7.18 -8.89
C LEU A 112 -7.00 -6.91 -7.45
N ASP A 113 -7.86 -6.21 -6.70
CA ASP A 113 -7.72 -6.04 -5.25
C ASP A 113 -7.76 -7.41 -4.54
N LEU A 114 -7.00 -7.56 -3.45
CA LEU A 114 -6.89 -8.83 -2.72
C LEU A 114 -8.11 -9.14 -1.84
N THR A 115 -8.86 -8.12 -1.42
CA THR A 115 -9.97 -8.25 -0.47
C THR A 115 -11.31 -8.26 -1.18
N SER A 116 -11.55 -7.27 -2.04
CA SER A 116 -12.83 -7.01 -2.70
C SER A 116 -12.90 -7.57 -4.12
N HIS A 117 -11.74 -7.90 -4.72
CA HIS A 117 -11.59 -8.23 -6.13
C HIS A 117 -12.14 -7.15 -7.08
N CYS A 118 -12.20 -5.90 -6.62
CA CYS A 118 -12.46 -4.78 -7.50
C CYS A 118 -11.20 -4.40 -8.30
N LEU A 119 -11.42 -3.64 -9.38
CA LEU A 119 -10.32 -3.16 -10.22
C LEU A 119 -9.63 -1.97 -9.56
N LEU A 120 -8.34 -2.15 -9.31
CA LEU A 120 -7.44 -1.16 -8.77
C LEU A 120 -7.15 -0.04 -9.78
N HIS A 121 -6.94 1.15 -9.24
CA HIS A 121 -6.49 2.32 -9.96
C HIS A 121 -5.19 2.86 -9.36
N TYR A 122 -4.38 3.50 -10.20
CA TYR A 122 -3.19 4.21 -9.76
C TYR A 122 -3.48 5.69 -9.60
N TRP A 123 -3.27 6.23 -8.41
CA TRP A 123 -3.55 7.62 -8.07
C TRP A 123 -2.25 8.39 -7.86
N SER A 124 -1.85 9.20 -8.83
CA SER A 124 -0.67 10.08 -8.73
C SER A 124 -0.98 11.53 -8.38
N ARG A 125 -2.22 12.00 -8.58
CA ARG A 125 -2.55 13.43 -8.47
C ARG A 125 -3.05 13.89 -7.11
N TYR A 126 -3.57 12.97 -6.28
CA TYR A 126 -4.28 13.31 -5.05
C TYR A 126 -3.53 12.75 -3.84
N GLY A 127 -2.50 13.47 -3.40
CA GLY A 127 -1.61 13.03 -2.32
C GLY A 127 -0.51 12.10 -2.83
N PRO A 128 0.14 11.32 -1.94
CA PRO A 128 1.21 10.42 -2.32
C PRO A 128 0.77 9.38 -3.36
N PRO A 129 1.65 9.04 -4.32
CA PRO A 129 1.35 8.00 -5.30
C PRO A 129 1.00 6.67 -4.66
N ARG A 130 -0.15 6.11 -5.03
CA ARG A 130 -0.65 4.84 -4.49
C ARG A 130 -1.46 4.06 -5.51
N ILE A 131 -1.55 2.75 -5.29
CA ILE A 131 -2.53 1.89 -5.94
C ILE A 131 -3.69 1.74 -4.95
N GLU A 132 -4.92 2.00 -5.36
CA GLU A 132 -6.06 1.97 -4.44
C GLU A 132 -7.27 1.30 -5.08
N ASP A 133 -7.99 0.54 -4.26
CA ASP A 133 -9.29 0.00 -4.59
C ASP A 133 -10.38 1.06 -4.45
N SER A 134 -11.07 1.34 -5.57
CA SER A 134 -12.24 2.22 -5.59
C SER A 134 -13.46 1.71 -4.81
N CYS A 135 -13.52 0.41 -4.49
CA CYS A 135 -14.65 -0.19 -3.79
C CYS A 135 -14.53 -0.10 -2.27
N SER A 136 -13.43 -0.61 -1.68
CA SER A 136 -13.23 -0.60 -0.23
C SER A 136 -12.19 0.37 0.26
N GLY A 137 -11.37 0.98 -0.60
CA GLY A 137 -10.30 1.91 -0.19
C GLY A 137 -9.01 1.21 0.27
N ASP A 138 -8.84 -0.08 -0.03
CA ASP A 138 -7.61 -0.80 0.23
C ASP A 138 -6.47 -0.18 -0.59
N ALA A 139 -5.32 0.08 0.05
CA ALA A 139 -4.23 0.83 -0.56
C ALA A 139 -2.91 0.06 -0.53
N TYR A 140 -2.21 0.08 -1.67
CA TYR A 140 -0.96 -0.62 -1.90
C TYR A 140 0.15 0.32 -2.35
N ARG A 141 1.37 0.06 -1.86
CA ARG A 141 2.57 0.82 -2.20
C ARG A 141 2.93 0.59 -3.66
N PRO A 142 3.14 1.62 -4.50
CA PRO A 142 3.52 1.39 -5.89
C PRO A 142 4.88 0.72 -6.06
N ILE A 143 5.81 0.93 -5.11
CA ILE A 143 7.19 0.45 -5.24
C ILE A 143 7.32 -1.08 -5.13
N ASP A 144 6.48 -1.71 -4.32
CA ASP A 144 6.53 -3.15 -4.03
C ASP A 144 5.15 -3.83 -4.06
N GLY A 145 4.04 -3.11 -4.18
CA GLY A 145 2.69 -3.66 -4.19
C GLY A 145 2.22 -4.14 -2.81
N TYR A 146 2.90 -3.75 -1.73
CA TYR A 146 2.54 -4.11 -0.35
C TYR A 146 1.26 -3.40 0.08
N LEU A 147 0.32 -4.15 0.65
CA LEU A 147 -0.92 -3.64 1.24
C LEU A 147 -0.60 -2.96 2.58
N TYR A 148 -0.94 -1.68 2.69
CA TYR A 148 -0.65 -0.90 3.90
C TYR A 148 -1.89 -0.28 4.55
N THR A 149 -2.99 -0.10 3.80
CA THR A 149 -4.29 0.31 4.32
C THR A 149 -5.36 -0.69 3.91
N ILE A 150 -6.20 -1.11 4.86
CA ILE A 150 -7.40 -1.90 4.59
C ILE A 150 -8.59 -0.98 4.86
N GLY A 151 -9.33 -0.58 3.81
CA GLY A 151 -10.45 0.35 3.96
C GLY A 151 -11.79 -0.34 4.25
N GLY A 152 -11.86 -1.67 4.08
CA GLY A 152 -13.05 -2.49 4.30
C GLY A 152 -13.00 -3.43 5.52
N SER A 153 -14.03 -4.26 5.66
CA SER A 153 -14.10 -5.30 6.70
C SER A 153 -12.90 -6.24 6.60
N PRO A 154 -12.18 -6.57 7.69
CA PRO A 154 -11.00 -7.42 7.69
C PRO A 154 -11.41 -8.85 7.34
N ILE A 155 -11.51 -9.16 6.05
CA ILE A 155 -11.38 -10.54 5.60
C ILE A 155 -9.93 -10.92 5.86
N LEU A 156 -9.71 -12.10 6.43
CA LEU A 156 -8.39 -12.63 6.73
C LEU A 156 -7.55 -12.67 5.45
N LEU A 157 -6.75 -11.63 5.23
CA LEU A 157 -5.75 -11.58 4.16
C LEU A 157 -4.68 -12.61 4.50
N ARG A 158 -4.51 -13.60 3.62
CA ARG A 158 -3.40 -14.56 3.73
C ARG A 158 -2.09 -13.99 3.22
N ASP A 159 -2.20 -13.09 2.25
CA ASP A 159 -1.11 -12.49 1.51
C ASP A 159 -1.16 -10.97 1.66
N ASN A 160 0.01 -10.34 1.66
CA ASN A 160 0.17 -8.94 2.04
C ASN A 160 0.61 -8.05 0.86
N ALA A 161 0.56 -8.56 -0.37
CA ALA A 161 0.93 -7.80 -1.55
C ALA A 161 0.29 -8.29 -2.85
N LEU A 162 0.19 -7.37 -3.81
CA LEU A 162 -0.33 -7.65 -5.15
C LEU A 162 0.59 -8.62 -5.92
N PRO A 163 0.03 -9.58 -6.66
CA PRO A 163 0.75 -10.35 -7.65
C PRO A 163 1.43 -9.41 -8.64
N ARG A 164 2.66 -9.72 -9.04
CA ARG A 164 3.49 -8.87 -9.88
C ARG A 164 4.02 -9.60 -11.10
N LEU A 165 4.22 -8.86 -12.18
CA LEU A 165 4.94 -9.32 -13.36
C LEU A 165 6.34 -8.72 -13.36
N ASP A 166 7.35 -9.56 -13.52
CA ASP A 166 8.73 -9.09 -13.67
C ASP A 166 8.95 -8.62 -15.11
N LEU A 167 9.67 -7.51 -15.28
CA LEU A 167 9.79 -6.81 -16.55
C LEU A 167 11.24 -6.82 -17.07
N VAL A 168 11.38 -6.79 -18.39
CA VAL A 168 12.65 -6.48 -19.08
C VAL A 168 12.39 -5.49 -20.21
N ASP A 169 13.43 -4.76 -20.62
CA ASP A 169 13.43 -4.00 -21.85
C ASP A 169 14.33 -4.63 -22.93
N ASP A 170 13.99 -4.40 -24.19
CA ASP A 170 14.87 -4.72 -25.32
C ASP A 170 15.77 -3.54 -25.70
N LYS A 171 16.70 -3.77 -26.63
CA LYS A 171 17.62 -2.74 -27.14
C LYS A 171 16.94 -1.50 -27.76
N ASN A 172 15.64 -1.58 -28.07
CA ASN A 172 14.86 -0.46 -28.62
C ASN A 172 13.97 0.19 -27.54
N GLY A 173 14.12 -0.23 -26.28
CA GLY A 173 13.38 0.28 -25.13
C GLY A 173 11.97 -0.26 -24.98
N PHE A 174 11.54 -1.26 -25.76
CA PHE A 174 10.22 -1.87 -25.58
C PHE A 174 10.18 -2.72 -24.32
N LEU A 175 9.09 -2.64 -23.58
CA LEU A 175 8.88 -3.40 -22.35
C LEU A 175 8.27 -4.77 -22.64
N TYR A 176 8.76 -5.79 -21.92
CA TYR A 176 8.29 -7.16 -21.98
C TYR A 176 8.07 -7.71 -20.58
N VAL A 177 7.10 -8.61 -20.46
CA VAL A 177 6.88 -9.44 -19.27
C VAL A 177 7.73 -10.71 -19.37
N ILE A 178 8.47 -11.02 -18.32
CA ILE A 178 9.08 -12.34 -18.14
C ILE A 178 7.98 -13.32 -17.70
N PRO A 179 7.91 -14.54 -18.27
CA PRO A 179 7.00 -15.59 -17.81
C PRO A 179 6.98 -15.72 -16.27
N PRO A 180 5.84 -15.44 -15.61
CA PRO A 180 5.76 -15.45 -14.16
C PRO A 180 5.70 -16.88 -13.62
N THR A 181 6.17 -17.05 -12.39
CA THR A 181 5.93 -18.24 -11.58
C THR A 181 4.79 -17.96 -10.61
N TRP A 182 3.60 -18.51 -10.91
CA TRP A 182 2.37 -18.25 -10.16
C TRP A 182 2.31 -19.00 -8.82
N THR A 183 3.10 -18.56 -7.86
CA THR A 183 3.08 -19.03 -6.48
C THR A 183 3.16 -17.84 -5.52
N GLU A 184 2.56 -17.97 -4.33
CA GLU A 184 2.51 -16.90 -3.31
C GLU A 184 3.91 -16.38 -2.91
N ASP A 185 4.95 -17.22 -2.99
CA ASP A 185 6.35 -16.87 -2.64
C ASP A 185 7.18 -16.29 -3.80
N LYS A 186 6.60 -16.21 -5.00
CA LYS A 186 7.24 -15.68 -6.23
C LYS A 186 6.46 -14.49 -6.78
N ASN A 187 5.82 -14.64 -7.94
CA ASN A 187 5.07 -13.58 -8.59
C ASN A 187 3.68 -13.39 -7.96
N GLY A 188 3.22 -14.30 -7.11
CA GLY A 188 1.88 -14.32 -6.54
C GLY A 188 0.92 -15.19 -7.31
N VAL A 189 -0.33 -15.23 -6.87
CA VAL A 189 -1.46 -15.84 -7.59
C VAL A 189 -2.54 -14.76 -7.74
N VAL A 190 -3.01 -14.53 -8.97
CA VAL A 190 -4.02 -13.48 -9.24
C VAL A 190 -5.30 -13.75 -8.45
N GLY A 191 -5.78 -12.73 -7.72
CA GLY A 191 -6.93 -12.83 -6.82
C GLY A 191 -6.67 -13.57 -5.50
N ILE A 192 -5.42 -13.90 -5.20
CA ILE A 192 -5.01 -14.40 -3.88
C ILE A 192 -3.95 -13.48 -3.27
N GLY A 193 -2.90 -13.16 -4.03
CA GLY A 193 -1.83 -12.29 -3.57
C GLY A 193 -0.44 -12.90 -3.70
N ARG A 194 0.53 -12.24 -3.07
CA ARG A 194 1.88 -12.75 -2.81
C ARG A 194 2.35 -12.35 -1.42
N LYS A 195 3.33 -13.09 -0.91
CA LYS A 195 3.96 -12.81 0.39
C LYS A 195 5.23 -12.00 0.18
N ILE A 196 5.27 -10.83 0.82
CA ILE A 196 6.47 -10.04 1.01
C ILE A 196 6.93 -10.24 2.46
N PRO A 197 8.18 -10.67 2.70
CA PRO A 197 8.71 -10.74 4.05
C PRO A 197 9.00 -9.33 4.61
N ASN A 198 8.91 -9.18 5.92
CA ASN A 198 9.02 -7.87 6.59
C ASN A 198 10.35 -7.13 6.34
N ASP A 199 11.44 -7.88 6.11
CA ASP A 199 12.74 -7.31 5.74
C ASP A 199 12.71 -6.67 4.35
N ALA A 200 11.99 -7.24 3.39
CA ALA A 200 11.81 -6.66 2.06
C ALA A 200 10.98 -5.37 2.11
N VAL A 201 9.94 -5.30 2.96
CA VAL A 201 9.18 -4.05 3.21
C VAL A 201 10.07 -2.98 3.84
N THR A 202 10.93 -3.39 4.78
CA THR A 202 11.90 -2.49 5.42
C THR A 202 12.91 -1.95 4.40
N GLN A 203 13.48 -2.83 3.55
CA GLN A 203 14.41 -2.43 2.48
C GLN A 203 13.76 -1.49 1.46
N ALA A 204 12.50 -1.72 1.11
CA ALA A 204 11.76 -0.80 0.24
C ALA A 204 11.56 0.56 0.91
N SER A 205 11.36 0.60 2.23
CA SER A 205 11.25 1.84 3.01
C SER A 205 12.59 2.58 3.10
N ASP A 206 13.69 1.86 3.34
CA ASP A 206 15.06 2.40 3.27
C ASP A 206 15.36 3.00 1.89
N PHE A 207 14.91 2.34 0.83
CA PHE A 207 15.07 2.88 -0.52
C PHE A 207 14.34 4.20 -0.71
N LEU A 208 13.12 4.36 -0.19
CA LEU A 208 12.40 5.65 -0.23
C LEU A 208 13.18 6.75 0.51
N ILE A 209 13.71 6.45 1.69
CA ILE A 209 14.57 7.38 2.46
C ILE A 209 15.81 7.77 1.65
N GLN A 210 16.43 6.81 0.96
CA GLN A 210 17.60 7.08 0.14
C GLN A 210 17.27 7.97 -1.05
N GLN A 211 16.16 7.70 -1.75
CA GLN A 211 15.71 8.55 -2.85
C GLN A 211 15.40 9.96 -2.36
N GLU A 212 14.69 10.10 -1.24
CA GLU A 212 14.43 11.40 -0.63
C GLU A 212 15.73 12.14 -0.34
N ASN A 213 16.67 11.52 0.37
CA ASN A 213 17.96 12.14 0.67
C ASN A 213 18.78 12.53 -0.57
N LEU A 214 18.66 11.82 -1.70
CA LEU A 214 19.28 12.22 -2.96
C LEU A 214 18.67 13.50 -3.50
N MET A 215 17.33 13.63 -3.44
CA MET A 215 16.62 14.84 -3.84
C MET A 215 16.87 15.99 -2.86
N SER A 216 16.77 15.76 -1.55
CA SER A 216 17.01 16.76 -0.50
C SER A 216 18.44 17.31 -0.55
N LYS A 217 19.45 16.50 -0.90
CA LYS A 217 20.84 16.98 -1.12
C LYS A 217 20.94 18.03 -2.22
N GLN A 218 20.14 17.92 -3.29
CA GLN A 218 20.08 18.95 -4.33
C GLN A 218 19.51 20.27 -3.78
N GLN A 219 18.75 20.19 -2.67
CA GLN A 219 18.14 21.31 -1.97
C GLN A 219 18.91 21.71 -0.69
N ASN A 220 20.09 21.14 -0.42
CA ASN A 220 20.86 21.31 0.82
C ASN A 220 20.09 20.98 2.12
N LYS A 221 19.21 19.98 2.07
CA LYS A 221 18.48 19.42 3.21
C LYS A 221 18.87 17.97 3.46
N SER A 222 18.66 17.48 4.68
CA SER A 222 18.93 16.08 5.07
C SER A 222 17.71 15.50 5.76
N PHE A 223 17.26 14.33 5.31
CA PHE A 223 16.07 13.65 5.81
C PHE A 223 16.48 12.45 6.67
N THR A 224 15.91 12.33 7.88
CA THR A 224 16.42 11.41 8.94
C THR A 224 15.36 10.50 9.56
N ALA A 225 14.22 10.31 8.92
CA ALA A 225 13.16 9.45 9.46
C ALA A 225 13.58 7.95 9.45
N PRO A 226 13.18 7.16 10.46
CA PRO A 226 13.50 5.72 10.51
C PRO A 226 12.69 4.94 9.47
N ALA A 227 13.25 3.90 8.84
CA ALA A 227 12.51 3.08 7.88
C ALA A 227 11.32 2.31 8.48
N LYS A 228 11.45 1.97 9.76
CA LYS A 228 10.49 1.18 10.52
C LYS A 228 10.46 1.64 11.98
N LEU A 229 9.26 1.71 12.54
CA LEU A 229 9.02 2.04 13.94
C LEU A 229 9.13 0.80 14.85
N VAL A 230 9.30 1.01 16.15
CA VAL A 230 9.42 -0.06 17.15
C VAL A 230 8.14 -0.90 17.19
N SER A 231 6.97 -0.28 17.00
CA SER A 231 5.67 -0.98 16.90
C SER A 231 5.43 -1.70 15.56
N GLY A 232 6.35 -1.59 14.60
CA GLY A 232 6.35 -2.40 13.38
C GLY A 232 5.86 -1.69 12.11
N GLU A 233 5.30 -0.50 12.22
CA GLU A 233 4.88 0.34 11.09
C GLU A 233 6.09 0.71 10.21
N SER A 234 5.89 0.68 8.90
CA SER A 234 6.91 0.99 7.89
C SER A 234 6.47 2.16 7.02
N ILE A 235 7.42 2.84 6.39
CA ILE A 235 7.12 3.99 5.52
C ILE A 235 6.28 3.52 4.33
N THR A 236 5.12 4.13 4.15
CA THR A 236 4.24 3.90 2.99
C THR A 236 4.52 4.92 1.91
N SER A 237 4.80 6.16 2.29
CA SER A 237 5.12 7.25 1.38
C SER A 237 5.85 8.41 2.07
N ILE A 238 6.54 9.19 1.25
CA ILE A 238 7.16 10.48 1.61
C ILE A 238 6.66 11.50 0.59
N ASP A 239 6.14 12.63 1.06
CA ASP A 239 5.71 13.75 0.21
C ASP A 239 6.16 15.10 0.77
N SER A 240 5.91 16.17 0.01
CA SER A 240 6.23 17.53 0.43
C SER A 240 5.12 18.10 1.31
N ASP A 241 5.48 18.70 2.45
CA ASP A 241 4.53 19.44 3.27
C ASP A 241 4.20 20.81 2.62
N PRO A 242 2.92 21.21 2.54
CA PRO A 242 2.50 22.51 1.99
C PRO A 242 3.10 23.73 2.70
N ASP A 243 3.41 23.62 4.00
CA ASP A 243 4.04 24.68 4.79
C ASP A 243 5.58 24.61 4.71
N GLY A 244 6.11 23.66 3.94
CA GLY A 244 7.54 23.42 3.74
C GLY A 244 8.08 22.28 4.60
N GLY A 245 8.96 21.48 3.99
CA GLY A 245 9.52 20.27 4.57
C GLY A 245 8.89 19.01 3.97
N GLU A 246 8.94 17.91 4.70
CA GLU A 246 8.57 16.58 4.22
C GLU A 246 7.55 15.92 5.18
N ARG A 247 6.57 15.21 4.65
CA ARG A 247 5.71 14.33 5.44
C ARG A 247 6.03 12.87 5.17
N VAL A 248 6.00 12.09 6.24
CA VAL A 248 6.32 10.66 6.23
C VAL A 248 5.15 9.90 6.82
N TYR A 249 4.58 9.03 6.02
CA TYR A 249 3.45 8.21 6.41
C TYR A 249 3.94 6.82 6.80
N TYR A 250 3.53 6.37 7.99
CA TYR A 250 3.83 5.05 8.53
C TYR A 250 2.54 4.31 8.80
N GLN A 251 2.47 3.06 8.34
CA GLN A 251 1.36 2.15 8.64
C GLN A 251 1.86 0.71 8.76
N ASN A 252 1.04 -0.12 9.41
CA ASN A 252 1.24 -1.55 9.53
C ASN A 252 -0.11 -2.23 9.21
N PRO A 253 -0.21 -3.14 8.23
CA PRO A 253 -1.46 -3.83 7.95
C PRO A 253 -1.91 -4.78 9.07
N ASP A 254 -1.01 -5.18 9.98
CA ASP A 254 -1.38 -5.92 11.19
C ASP A 254 -1.99 -5.01 12.26
N HIS A 255 -1.75 -3.70 12.15
CA HIS A 255 -2.28 -2.64 13.01
C HIS A 255 -2.84 -1.48 12.16
N PRO A 256 -3.84 -1.73 11.28
CA PRO A 256 -4.34 -0.73 10.34
C PRO A 256 -4.99 0.47 11.06
N GLU A 257 -5.30 0.32 12.34
CA GLU A 257 -5.75 1.39 13.21
C GLU A 257 -4.72 2.49 13.46
N ASN A 258 -3.43 2.18 13.36
CA ASN A 258 -2.36 3.11 13.65
C ASN A 258 -1.95 3.81 12.36
N GLN A 259 -2.19 5.12 12.32
CA GLN A 259 -1.71 5.98 11.25
C GLN A 259 -0.77 7.00 11.87
N ILE A 260 0.51 6.89 11.55
CA ILE A 260 1.54 7.77 12.08
C ILE A 260 2.04 8.66 10.95
N LEU A 261 2.04 9.96 11.20
CA LEU A 261 2.52 11.00 10.31
C LEU A 261 3.63 11.77 11.00
N LEU A 262 4.82 11.76 10.41
CA LEU A 262 5.92 12.65 10.78
C LEU A 262 5.94 13.81 9.80
N ILE A 263 5.95 15.05 10.28
CA ILE A 263 6.08 16.25 9.47
C ILE A 263 7.39 16.94 9.88
N ASP A 264 8.37 16.93 8.99
CA ASP A 264 9.58 17.74 9.14
C ASP A 264 9.19 19.20 8.87
N ARG A 265 9.27 20.07 9.88
CA ARG A 265 9.01 21.52 9.70
C ARG A 265 10.29 22.35 9.69
N ASN A 266 11.46 21.71 9.76
CA ASN A 266 12.78 22.34 9.85
C ASN A 266 12.78 23.58 10.77
N CYS A 267 12.15 23.46 11.93
CA CYS A 267 11.95 24.56 12.87
C CYS A 267 12.32 24.15 14.29
N ASN A 268 12.73 25.13 15.10
CA ASN A 268 12.95 24.96 16.54
C ASN A 268 11.60 25.07 17.28
N CYS A 269 10.66 24.18 16.94
CA CYS A 269 9.26 24.24 17.35
C CYS A 269 8.94 23.47 18.62
N GLU A 270 9.95 23.10 19.42
CA GLU A 270 9.77 22.39 20.70
C GLU A 270 9.05 23.23 21.79
N ASN A 271 8.63 24.45 21.46
CA ASN A 271 7.98 25.35 22.41
C ASN A 271 6.44 25.21 22.39
N TYR A 272 5.85 25.31 23.60
CA TYR A 272 4.43 25.18 23.93
C TYR A 272 3.48 25.91 22.96
N ASP A 273 3.87 27.09 22.49
CA ASP A 273 3.06 27.96 21.62
C ASP A 273 2.75 27.36 20.24
N TYR A 274 3.59 26.45 19.71
CA TYR A 274 3.37 25.83 18.40
C TYR A 274 2.43 24.62 18.45
N LEU A 275 2.35 23.91 19.57
CA LEU A 275 1.40 22.80 19.75
C LEU A 275 -0.04 23.29 19.88
N ILE A 276 -0.25 24.45 20.50
CA ILE A 276 -1.57 24.86 20.99
C ILE A 276 -2.32 25.76 19.99
N ARG A 277 -1.63 26.32 18.99
CA ARG A 277 -2.17 27.38 18.15
C ARG A 277 -3.19 26.99 17.07
N SER A 278 -3.43 25.69 16.80
CA SER A 278 -4.39 25.28 15.77
C SER A 278 -5.39 24.19 16.16
N ASP A 279 -5.02 23.23 17.01
CA ASP A 279 -5.72 21.93 17.05
C ASP A 279 -6.30 21.53 18.43
N VAL A 280 -6.24 22.45 19.40
CA VAL A 280 -6.74 22.19 20.76
C VAL A 280 -8.27 22.32 20.81
N THR A 281 -8.93 21.26 21.27
CA THR A 281 -10.37 21.23 21.52
C THR A 281 -10.67 21.31 23.02
N THR A 282 -11.93 21.50 23.39
CA THR A 282 -12.37 21.47 24.80
C THR A 282 -12.12 20.12 25.50
N HIS A 283 -11.83 19.07 24.74
CA HIS A 283 -11.59 17.71 25.25
C HIS A 283 -10.12 17.30 25.14
N SER A 284 -9.26 18.18 24.64
CA SER A 284 -7.83 17.90 24.54
C SER A 284 -7.19 17.91 25.92
N GLU A 285 -6.24 17.01 26.13
CA GLU A 285 -5.45 16.90 27.34
C GLU A 285 -3.98 17.09 27.00
N LEU A 286 -3.32 18.01 27.70
CA LEU A 286 -1.89 18.22 27.55
C LEU A 286 -1.15 17.45 28.64
N TRP A 287 -0.15 16.68 28.22
CA TRP A 287 0.67 15.85 29.09
C TRP A 287 2.13 16.24 28.91
N GLY A 288 2.86 16.42 30.02
CA GLY A 288 4.28 16.76 29.99
C GLY A 288 5.12 15.81 30.81
N PHE A 289 6.37 15.65 30.39
CA PHE A 289 7.41 14.91 31.09
C PHE A 289 8.77 15.44 30.61
N HIS A 290 9.71 15.63 31.53
CA HIS A 290 10.97 16.31 31.23
C HIS A 290 10.72 17.66 30.51
N ASP A 291 11.27 17.82 29.31
CA ASP A 291 11.16 18.96 28.40
C ASP A 291 10.19 18.70 27.23
N HIS A 292 9.44 17.59 27.27
CA HIS A 292 8.51 17.20 26.21
C HIS A 292 7.05 17.44 26.58
N LEU A 293 6.25 17.71 25.54
CA LEU A 293 4.82 17.93 25.62
C LEU A 293 4.11 17.08 24.59
N ILE A 294 3.06 16.38 25.03
CA ILE A 294 2.16 15.58 24.19
C ILE A 294 0.74 16.11 24.35
N LEU A 295 0.16 16.58 23.26
CA LEU A 295 -1.26 16.90 23.17
C LEU A 295 -2.02 15.64 22.79
N ALA A 296 -2.95 15.20 23.63
CA ALA A 296 -3.83 14.08 23.36
C ALA A 296 -5.26 14.60 23.14
N THR A 297 -5.82 14.37 21.96
CA THR A 297 -7.15 14.83 21.58
C THR A 297 -8.03 13.63 21.22
N PRO A 298 -9.20 13.43 21.85
CA PRO A 298 -10.12 12.37 21.45
C PRO A 298 -10.71 12.67 20.05
N ASN A 299 -10.66 11.69 19.15
CA ASN A 299 -11.07 11.87 17.74
C ASN A 299 -12.60 11.86 17.55
N SER A 300 -13.38 11.41 18.54
CA SER A 300 -14.83 11.36 18.49
C SER A 300 -15.48 12.20 19.59
N VAL A 301 -15.96 13.38 19.21
CA VAL A 301 -16.69 14.29 20.09
C VAL A 301 -18.10 13.71 20.34
N GLY A 302 -18.37 13.21 21.54
CA GLY A 302 -19.75 13.03 22.02
C GLY A 302 -20.15 11.67 22.61
N ILE A 303 -19.24 10.71 22.80
CA ILE A 303 -19.59 9.45 23.49
C ILE A 303 -18.58 9.22 24.62
N ALA A 304 -19.07 9.18 25.86
CA ALA A 304 -18.28 8.73 27.01
C ALA A 304 -17.74 7.32 26.73
N GLY A 305 -16.41 7.15 26.74
CA GLY A 305 -15.74 5.90 26.38
C GLY A 305 -15.12 5.86 24.98
N SER A 306 -14.75 7.02 24.40
CA SER A 306 -14.10 7.09 23.08
C SER A 306 -12.86 6.19 23.02
N SER A 307 -12.86 5.25 22.09
CA SER A 307 -11.73 4.38 21.79
C SER A 307 -10.68 5.07 20.93
N HIS A 308 -10.85 6.30 20.43
CA HIS A 308 -9.95 6.86 19.40
C HIS A 308 -9.26 8.15 19.86
N TYR A 309 -7.95 8.23 19.67
CA TYR A 309 -7.13 9.37 20.07
C TYR A 309 -6.19 9.83 18.97
N ILE A 310 -5.94 11.14 18.94
CA ILE A 310 -4.90 11.79 18.18
C ILE A 310 -3.86 12.27 19.18
N PHE A 311 -2.60 11.91 18.99
CA PHE A 311 -1.48 12.39 19.78
C PHE A 311 -0.57 13.25 18.92
N GLU A 312 -0.31 14.47 19.38
CA GLU A 312 0.55 15.44 18.70
C GLU A 312 1.67 15.90 19.63
N PHE A 313 2.90 15.86 19.14
CA PHE A 313 4.07 16.31 19.89
C PHE A 313 5.18 16.71 18.93
N TYR A 314 6.15 17.45 19.47
CA TYR A 314 7.39 17.74 18.77
C TYR A 314 8.51 16.91 19.36
N LEU A 315 9.34 16.35 18.49
CA LEU A 315 10.55 15.65 18.88
C LEU A 315 11.64 15.99 17.88
N ASN A 316 12.69 16.66 18.35
CA ASN A 316 13.67 17.31 17.50
C ASN A 316 12.97 18.31 16.55
N HIS A 317 13.19 18.20 15.25
CA HIS A 317 12.61 19.08 14.23
C HIS A 317 11.31 18.55 13.59
N TYR A 318 10.76 17.43 14.09
CA TYR A 318 9.54 16.82 13.58
C TYR A 318 8.32 17.19 14.44
N LYS A 319 7.21 17.59 13.79
CA LYS A 319 5.86 17.45 14.36
C LYS A 319 5.39 16.02 14.11
N ILE A 320 5.07 15.29 15.15
CA ILE A 320 4.60 13.91 15.05
C ILE A 320 3.11 13.89 15.38
N ILE A 321 2.33 13.27 14.51
CA ILE A 321 0.89 13.08 14.65
C ILE A 321 0.62 11.58 14.57
N LEU A 322 0.18 10.99 15.67
CA LEU A 322 -0.33 9.62 15.72
C LEU A 322 -1.85 9.70 15.80
N VAL A 323 -2.54 9.15 14.80
CA VAL A 323 -3.98 8.87 14.84
C VAL A 323 -4.15 7.39 15.12
N THR A 324 -4.93 7.05 16.14
CA THR A 324 -5.15 5.65 16.52
C THR A 324 -6.58 5.39 16.98
N ASP A 325 -7.06 4.18 16.73
CA ASP A 325 -8.35 3.68 17.25
C ASP A 325 -8.25 3.08 18.67
N LYS A 326 -7.12 3.35 19.34
CA LYS A 326 -6.80 2.84 20.67
C LYS A 326 -7.19 3.78 21.80
N THR A 327 -7.50 3.17 22.95
CA THR A 327 -7.73 3.91 24.20
C THR A 327 -6.55 4.84 24.50
N PHE A 328 -6.78 5.88 25.30
CA PHE A 328 -5.71 6.80 25.71
C PHE A 328 -4.45 6.07 26.20
N SER A 329 -4.62 5.07 27.08
CA SER A 329 -3.48 4.35 27.66
C SER A 329 -2.71 3.56 26.60
N ASP A 330 -3.41 2.85 25.72
CA ASP A 330 -2.77 2.03 24.70
C ASP A 330 -2.11 2.88 23.61
N GLY A 331 -2.78 3.96 23.18
CA GLY A 331 -2.23 4.91 22.22
C GLY A 331 -1.03 5.68 22.78
N MET A 332 -1.11 6.15 24.03
CA MET A 332 0.02 6.80 24.70
C MET A 332 1.21 5.84 24.82
N LYS A 333 0.96 4.56 25.11
CA LYS A 333 2.02 3.55 25.12
C LYS A 333 2.72 3.44 23.76
N VAL A 334 1.99 3.46 22.64
CA VAL A 334 2.58 3.48 21.29
C VAL A 334 3.46 4.72 21.10
N VAL A 335 3.02 5.90 21.55
CA VAL A 335 3.85 7.12 21.50
C VAL A 335 5.15 6.95 22.27
N LEU A 336 5.06 6.51 23.53
CA LEU A 336 6.23 6.40 24.40
C LEU A 336 7.23 5.33 23.92
N ASP A 337 6.74 4.17 23.50
CA ASP A 337 7.59 3.07 23.02
C ASP A 337 8.38 3.44 21.75
N ASN A 338 7.75 4.18 20.82
CA ASN A 338 8.38 4.52 19.55
C ASN A 338 9.29 5.73 19.62
N PHE A 339 8.94 6.72 20.45
CA PHE A 339 9.55 8.04 20.37
C PHE A 339 10.30 8.47 21.63
N PHE A 340 9.99 7.85 22.79
CA PHE A 340 10.51 8.29 24.09
C PHE A 340 11.04 7.12 24.94
N ASN A 341 11.63 6.13 24.27
CA ASN A 341 12.22 4.89 24.79
C ASN A 341 12.52 4.91 26.31
N GLY A 342 11.81 4.07 27.07
CA GLY A 342 11.99 3.92 28.52
C GLY A 342 11.10 4.80 29.38
N THR A 343 10.38 5.76 28.80
CA THR A 343 9.33 6.53 29.49
C THR A 343 8.08 5.69 29.65
N ILE A 344 7.45 5.73 30.82
CA ILE A 344 6.17 5.08 31.10
C ILE A 344 5.08 6.10 31.42
N ILE A 345 3.82 5.69 31.29
CA ILE A 345 2.67 6.59 31.48
C ILE A 345 2.67 7.24 32.87
N SER A 346 3.18 6.56 33.91
CA SER A 346 3.25 7.13 35.26
C SER A 346 4.26 8.27 35.40
N ASP A 347 5.15 8.46 34.44
CA ASP A 347 6.10 9.57 34.41
C ASP A 347 5.45 10.87 33.90
N LEU A 348 4.28 10.76 33.26
CA LEU A 348 3.56 11.88 32.66
C LEU A 348 2.79 12.67 33.71
N GLN A 349 2.81 14.00 33.58
CA GLN A 349 2.01 14.92 34.38
C GLN A 349 1.02 15.66 33.48
N ARG A 350 -0.25 15.69 33.88
CA ARG A 350 -1.27 16.47 33.18
C ARG A 350 -1.03 17.97 33.41
N ILE A 351 -0.93 18.71 32.32
CA ILE A 351 -0.75 20.16 32.33
C ILE A 351 -2.10 20.82 32.01
N PRO A 352 -2.57 21.79 32.81
CA PRO A 352 -3.77 22.55 32.49
C PRO A 352 -3.59 23.34 31.19
N ILE A 353 -4.51 23.17 30.25
CA ILE A 353 -4.64 24.04 29.08
C ILE A 353 -5.41 25.28 29.54
N LYS A 354 -4.82 26.47 29.39
CA LYS A 354 -5.42 27.75 29.80
C LYS A 354 -6.16 28.45 28.67
#